data_AF-A0A4R0QVX7-F1
#
_entry.id   AF-A0A4R0QVX7-F1
#
_cell.length_a   1.000
_cell.length_b   1.000
_cell.length_c   1.000
_cell.angle_alpha   90.00
_cell.angle_beta   90.00
_cell.angle_gamma   90.00
#
_symmetry.space_group_name_H-M   'P 1'
#
loop_
_entity.id
_entity.type
_entity.pdbx_description
1 polymer ?
#
loop_
_entity_poly.entity_id
_entity_poly.type
_entity_poly.pdbx_seq_one_letter_code
_entity_poly.pdbx_strand_id
1 'polypeptide(L)'
;MSSSGAGNGGEVPTVLVRDKGSRDLLCFLEQLIPLDGVDYALLTPVDTPVCLFRLKDGDEPELIDAISDSEPILSVADVVLQEHDLTLVRSAVTLTVSGELDEPDPDELEEDGEEEDDSETYELLVSFLVEEQEYGLYIPLDPFFVVARMNDGAAELVEGEEFDRIQPRIEAELEERELSN
;
A
#
# COMPACT_ATOMS: atom_id res chain seq x y z
N MET A 1 -24.17 5.80 40.37
CA MET A 1 -24.29 4.85 39.27
C MET A 1 -22.96 4.87 38.56
N SER A 2 -22.16 3.84 38.77
CA SER A 2 -20.85 3.69 38.14
C SER A 2 -21.05 3.10 36.75
N SER A 3 -20.43 3.68 35.74
CA SER A 3 -20.18 3.02 34.45
C SER A 3 -18.71 3.18 34.12
N SER A 4 -18.01 2.05 34.23
CA SER A 4 -16.64 1.81 33.80
C SER A 4 -16.50 1.82 32.28
N GLY A 5 -15.26 2.00 31.81
CA GLY A 5 -14.83 1.77 30.42
C GLY A 5 -13.53 2.55 30.18
N ALA A 6 -12.39 2.10 30.72
CA ALA A 6 -11.49 1.06 30.18
C ALA A 6 -10.60 1.58 29.02
N GLY A 7 -9.33 1.81 29.36
CA GLY A 7 -8.13 1.76 28.51
C GLY A 7 -8.11 2.49 27.17
N ASN A 8 -7.48 3.67 27.10
CA ASN A 8 -6.86 4.13 25.86
C ASN A 8 -5.40 3.67 25.87
N GLY A 9 -5.17 2.40 25.51
CA GLY A 9 -3.91 2.04 24.85
C GLY A 9 -3.97 2.66 23.45
N GLY A 10 -2.90 3.30 23.00
CA GLY A 10 -2.86 4.08 21.74
C GLY A 10 -2.95 3.24 20.48
N GLU A 11 -4.04 2.50 20.29
CA GLU A 11 -4.37 1.82 19.04
C GLU A 11 -4.88 2.85 18.03
N VAL A 12 -4.18 2.96 16.90
CA VAL A 12 -4.64 3.75 15.75
C VAL A 12 -5.91 3.08 15.21
N PRO A 13 -7.03 3.79 15.07
CA PRO A 13 -8.28 3.19 14.61
C PRO A 13 -8.13 2.64 13.19
N THR A 14 -8.67 1.44 12.93
CA THR A 14 -8.69 0.84 11.59
C THR A 14 -10.05 1.00 10.92
N VAL A 15 -10.04 1.12 9.60
CA VAL A 15 -11.22 1.33 8.76
C VAL A 15 -11.12 0.44 7.51
N LEU A 16 -12.24 -0.16 7.12
CA LEU A 16 -12.33 -0.93 5.88
C LEU A 16 -12.69 0.00 4.72
N VAL A 17 -11.78 0.12 3.75
CA VAL A 17 -11.94 0.89 2.53
C VAL A 17 -12.45 -0.02 1.42
N ARG A 18 -13.48 0.42 0.71
CA ARG A 18 -14.05 -0.34 -0.42
C ARG A 18 -13.89 0.42 -1.73
N ASP A 19 -13.43 -0.29 -2.76
CA ASP A 19 -13.37 0.24 -4.13
C ASP A 19 -14.68 0.02 -4.91
N LYS A 20 -14.74 0.52 -6.15
CA LYS A 20 -15.87 0.31 -7.06
C LYS A 20 -16.05 -1.15 -7.50
N GLY A 21 -14.98 -1.93 -7.43
CA GLY A 21 -14.95 -3.36 -7.71
C GLY A 21 -15.45 -4.25 -6.57
N SER A 22 -15.87 -3.67 -5.44
CA SER A 22 -16.23 -4.38 -4.21
C SER A 22 -15.08 -5.18 -3.57
N ARG A 23 -13.84 -4.79 -3.84
CA ARG A 23 -12.67 -5.23 -3.09
C ARG A 23 -12.53 -4.37 -1.85
N ASP A 24 -11.96 -4.98 -0.82
CA ASP A 24 -11.74 -4.35 0.46
C ASP A 24 -10.25 -4.18 0.72
N LEU A 25 -9.89 -3.12 1.44
CA LEU A 25 -8.56 -2.89 1.98
C LEU A 25 -8.72 -2.39 3.42
N LEU A 26 -8.09 -3.07 4.37
CA LEU A 26 -8.06 -2.61 5.76
C LEU A 26 -6.94 -1.58 5.91
N CYS A 27 -7.27 -0.41 6.45
CA CYS A 27 -6.32 0.67 6.64
C CYS A 27 -6.33 1.19 8.07
N PHE A 28 -5.20 1.73 8.53
CA PHE A 28 -5.15 2.63 9.67
C PHE A 28 -5.67 4.02 9.26
N LEU A 29 -6.43 4.64 10.15
CA LEU A 29 -6.90 6.02 9.99
C LEU A 29 -5.84 6.96 10.55
N GLU A 30 -5.07 7.56 9.64
CA GLU A 30 -4.04 8.56 9.98
C GLU A 30 -4.71 9.88 10.39
N GLN A 31 -5.54 10.42 9.49
CA GLN A 31 -6.16 11.74 9.70
C GLN A 31 -7.54 11.85 9.08
N LEU A 32 -8.41 12.64 9.72
CA LEU A 32 -9.68 13.10 9.15
C LEU A 32 -9.56 14.55 8.66
N ILE A 33 -10.06 14.77 7.47
CA ILE A 33 -9.84 15.98 6.67
C ILE A 33 -11.22 16.45 6.16
N PRO A 34 -11.88 17.36 6.91
CA PRO A 34 -13.17 17.90 6.52
C PRO A 34 -13.01 18.91 5.38
N LEU A 35 -13.53 18.60 4.19
CA LEU A 35 -13.51 19.47 3.02
C LEU A 35 -14.92 19.64 2.46
N ASP A 36 -15.37 20.89 2.34
CA ASP A 36 -16.69 21.26 1.79
C ASP A 36 -17.88 20.53 2.46
N GLY A 37 -17.76 20.19 3.74
CA GLY A 37 -18.80 19.47 4.49
C GLY A 37 -18.81 17.95 4.25
N VAL A 38 -17.78 17.42 3.59
CA VAL A 38 -17.51 15.98 3.44
C VAL A 38 -16.25 15.64 4.22
N ASP A 39 -16.30 14.60 5.05
CA ASP A 39 -15.13 14.12 5.77
C ASP A 39 -14.35 13.15 4.88
N TYR A 40 -13.13 13.54 4.51
CA TYR A 40 -12.18 12.64 3.88
C TYR A 40 -11.26 12.05 4.94
N ALA A 41 -10.74 10.86 4.66
CA ALA A 41 -9.78 10.18 5.50
C ALA A 41 -8.49 9.97 4.70
N LEU A 42 -7.36 10.32 5.32
CA LEU A 42 -6.04 9.88 4.91
C LEU A 42 -5.75 8.58 5.66
N LEU A 43 -5.40 7.55 4.90
CA LEU A 43 -5.33 6.18 5.37
C LEU A 43 -4.02 5.53 4.92
N THR A 44 -3.53 4.57 5.69
CA THR A 44 -2.37 3.72 5.34
C THR A 44 -2.79 2.25 5.40
N PRO A 45 -2.42 1.41 4.42
CA PRO A 45 -2.71 -0.02 4.44
C PRO A 45 -2.20 -0.70 5.72
N VAL A 46 -2.97 -1.64 6.28
CA VAL A 46 -2.51 -2.47 7.40
C VAL A 46 -1.49 -3.51 6.94
N ASP A 47 -1.73 -4.10 5.76
CA ASP A 47 -0.82 -5.03 5.11
C ASP A 47 0.20 -4.26 4.25
N THR A 48 1.38 -4.84 4.02
CA THR A 48 2.47 -4.19 3.27
C THR A 48 2.12 -4.05 1.79
N PRO A 49 2.10 -2.83 1.22
CA PRO A 49 1.88 -2.62 -0.20
C PRO A 49 2.98 -3.23 -1.05
N VAL A 50 2.62 -3.83 -2.19
CA VAL A 50 3.59 -4.36 -3.15
C VAL A 50 3.24 -4.01 -4.59
N CYS A 51 4.26 -3.84 -5.41
CA CYS A 51 4.17 -3.57 -6.84
C CYS A 51 4.73 -4.75 -7.64
N LEU A 52 4.03 -5.12 -8.72
CA LEU A 52 4.49 -6.17 -9.63
C LEU A 52 5.27 -5.54 -10.77
N PHE A 53 6.52 -5.98 -10.95
CA PHE A 53 7.37 -5.57 -12.05
C PHE A 53 7.69 -6.75 -12.97
N ARG A 54 7.81 -6.46 -14.27
CA ARG A 54 8.40 -7.36 -15.26
C ARG A 54 9.89 -7.04 -15.37
N LEU A 55 10.73 -8.04 -15.16
CA LEU A 55 12.19 -7.90 -15.23
C LEU A 55 12.67 -8.34 -16.61
N LYS A 56 13.46 -7.52 -17.30
CA LYS A 56 13.97 -7.82 -18.63
C LYS A 56 15.49 -7.70 -18.61
N ASP A 57 16.17 -8.66 -19.22
CA ASP A 57 17.63 -8.66 -19.30
C ASP A 57 18.15 -7.37 -19.99
N GLY A 58 18.83 -6.53 -19.22
CA GLY A 58 19.48 -5.30 -19.72
C GLY A 58 18.54 -4.13 -20.01
N ASP A 59 17.29 -4.19 -19.53
CA ASP A 59 16.31 -3.09 -19.55
C ASP A 59 15.84 -2.78 -18.12
N GLU A 60 15.34 -1.56 -17.90
CA GLU A 60 14.76 -1.17 -16.60
C GLU A 60 13.49 -1.99 -16.28
N PRO A 61 13.22 -2.30 -14.99
CA PRO A 61 12.00 -2.96 -14.55
C PRO A 61 10.73 -2.25 -15.02
N GLU A 62 9.79 -2.99 -15.62
CA GLU A 62 8.53 -2.43 -16.13
C GLU A 62 7.39 -2.69 -15.13
N LEU A 63 6.83 -1.62 -14.54
CA LEU A 63 5.68 -1.71 -13.63
C LEU A 63 4.44 -2.26 -14.35
N ILE A 64 3.74 -3.19 -13.71
CA ILE A 64 2.48 -3.77 -14.19
C ILE A 64 1.32 -3.20 -13.37
N ASP A 65 0.68 -2.14 -13.90
CA ASP A 65 -0.47 -1.47 -13.24
C ASP A 65 -1.77 -2.31 -13.23
N ALA A 66 -1.92 -3.22 -14.20
CA ALA A 66 -3.17 -3.96 -14.41
C ALA A 66 -3.21 -5.28 -13.63
N ILE A 67 -3.65 -5.22 -12.37
CA ILE A 67 -3.87 -6.39 -11.50
C ILE A 67 -4.81 -7.44 -12.16
N SER A 68 -5.78 -6.99 -12.96
CA SER A 68 -6.79 -7.88 -13.58
C SER A 68 -6.28 -8.70 -14.76
N ASP A 69 -5.21 -8.26 -15.43
CA ASP A 69 -4.65 -8.95 -16.60
C ASP A 69 -3.44 -9.85 -16.26
N SER A 70 -3.02 -9.86 -14.99
CA SER A 70 -1.83 -10.59 -14.51
C SER A 70 -2.14 -11.81 -13.65
N GLU A 71 -3.40 -12.29 -13.57
CA GLU A 71 -3.78 -13.39 -12.67
C GLU A 71 -2.93 -14.67 -12.78
N PRO A 72 -2.50 -15.13 -13.98
CA PRO A 72 -1.58 -16.27 -14.07
C PRO A 72 -0.23 -16.01 -13.39
N ILE A 73 0.26 -14.78 -13.44
CA ILE A 73 1.52 -14.35 -12.81
C ILE A 73 1.32 -14.27 -11.30
N LEU A 74 0.22 -13.65 -10.83
CA LEU A 74 -0.10 -13.54 -9.41
C LEU A 74 -0.33 -14.90 -8.75
N SER A 75 -0.86 -15.88 -9.49
CA SER A 75 -1.02 -17.26 -9.01
C SER A 75 0.33 -17.95 -8.74
N VAL A 76 1.37 -17.63 -9.50
CA VAL A 76 2.73 -18.13 -9.23
C VAL A 76 3.33 -17.39 -8.04
N ALA A 77 3.13 -16.07 -7.98
CA ALA A 77 3.56 -15.25 -6.84
C ALA A 77 2.99 -15.77 -5.51
N ASP A 78 1.72 -16.19 -5.47
CA ASP A 78 1.09 -16.80 -4.28
C ASP A 78 1.88 -18.02 -3.77
N VAL A 79 2.38 -18.86 -4.67
CA VAL A 79 3.11 -20.07 -4.30
C VAL A 79 4.47 -19.72 -3.72
N VAL A 80 5.16 -18.76 -4.34
CA VAL A 80 6.48 -18.31 -3.88
C VAL A 80 6.37 -17.62 -2.52
N LEU A 81 5.39 -16.73 -2.34
CA LEU A 81 5.15 -16.05 -1.07
C LEU A 81 4.82 -17.02 0.08
N GLN A 82 4.14 -18.13 -0.20
CA GLN A 82 3.87 -19.15 0.80
C GLN A 82 5.14 -19.82 1.34
N GLU A 83 6.24 -19.87 0.58
CA GLU A 83 7.53 -20.36 1.08
C GLU A 83 8.12 -19.45 2.17
N HIS A 84 7.64 -18.19 2.23
CA HIS A 84 8.02 -17.18 3.20
C HIS A 84 6.92 -16.90 4.24
N ASP A 85 5.90 -17.75 4.35
CA ASP A 85 4.73 -17.53 5.23
C ASP A 85 3.95 -16.23 4.92
N LEU A 86 4.04 -15.75 3.68
CA LEU A 86 3.37 -14.54 3.18
C LEU A 86 2.16 -14.89 2.31
N THR A 87 1.16 -14.01 2.30
CA THR A 87 -0.06 -14.15 1.47
C THR A 87 -0.30 -12.89 0.66
N LEU A 88 -0.41 -13.03 -0.67
CA LEU A 88 -0.76 -11.92 -1.56
C LEU A 88 -2.26 -11.65 -1.56
N VAL A 89 -2.63 -10.43 -1.22
CA VAL A 89 -4.01 -9.96 -1.17
C VAL A 89 -4.26 -9.01 -2.34
N ARG A 90 -5.27 -9.34 -3.15
CA ARG A 90 -5.76 -8.47 -4.23
C ARG A 90 -6.71 -7.43 -3.64
N SER A 91 -6.14 -6.46 -2.94
CA SER A 91 -6.88 -5.44 -2.20
C SER A 91 -7.51 -4.37 -3.10
N ALA A 92 -8.32 -3.49 -2.51
CA ALA A 92 -8.72 -2.24 -3.16
C ALA A 92 -7.48 -1.37 -3.45
N VAL A 93 -7.46 -0.66 -4.58
CA VAL A 93 -6.34 0.19 -5.08
C VAL A 93 -5.07 -0.56 -5.48
N THR A 94 -4.51 -1.37 -4.59
CA THR A 94 -3.16 -1.90 -4.70
C THR A 94 -3.09 -3.36 -4.28
N LEU A 95 -2.00 -4.05 -4.64
CA LEU A 95 -1.67 -5.36 -4.08
C LEU A 95 -1.04 -5.16 -2.70
N THR A 96 -1.39 -6.02 -1.75
CA THR A 96 -0.75 -6.04 -0.44
C THR A 96 -0.31 -7.44 -0.08
N VAL A 97 0.69 -7.56 0.78
CA VAL A 97 1.16 -8.83 1.33
C VAL A 97 0.90 -8.83 2.82
N SER A 98 0.23 -9.89 3.28
CA SER A 98 -0.04 -10.13 4.69
C SER A 98 0.86 -11.25 5.20
N GLY A 99 1.49 -11.04 6.35
CA GLY A 99 2.45 -11.96 6.97
C GLY A 99 3.55 -11.19 7.71
N GLU A 100 4.48 -11.92 8.32
CA GLU A 100 5.64 -11.33 8.99
C GLU A 100 6.78 -11.24 7.96
N LEU A 101 7.18 -10.03 7.61
CA LEU A 101 8.38 -9.78 6.82
C LEU A 101 9.59 -9.80 7.74
N ASP A 102 10.64 -10.51 7.34
CA ASP A 102 11.92 -10.44 8.03
C ASP A 102 12.49 -9.01 7.90
N GLU A 103 13.00 -8.45 9.00
CA GLU A 103 13.71 -7.17 8.95
C GLU A 103 15.00 -7.35 8.16
N PRO A 104 15.36 -6.43 7.25
CA PRO A 104 16.62 -6.52 6.52
C PRO A 104 17.78 -6.54 7.51
N ASP A 105 18.74 -7.46 7.33
CA ASP A 105 19.89 -7.56 8.20
C ASP A 105 20.75 -6.29 8.01
N PRO A 106 21.02 -5.52 9.09
CA PRO A 106 21.75 -4.26 8.97
C PRO A 106 23.18 -4.44 8.43
N ASP A 107 23.73 -5.66 8.49
CA ASP A 107 25.07 -5.98 7.96
C ASP A 107 25.05 -6.27 6.44
N GLU A 108 23.90 -6.54 5.80
CA GLU A 108 23.78 -6.72 4.33
C GLU A 108 23.69 -5.40 3.55
N LEU A 109 23.41 -4.28 4.23
CA LEU A 109 23.33 -2.94 3.63
C LEU A 109 24.70 -2.37 3.19
N GLU A 110 25.81 -3.08 3.46
CA GLU A 110 27.18 -2.60 3.19
C GLU A 110 27.87 -3.23 1.96
N GLU A 111 27.24 -4.18 1.25
CA GLU A 111 27.84 -4.85 0.08
C GLU A 111 26.89 -4.88 -1.13
N ASP A 112 26.96 -3.90 -2.04
CA ASP A 112 27.70 -4.09 -3.31
C ASP A 112 27.72 -2.80 -4.13
N GLY A 113 28.81 -2.60 -4.85
CA GLY A 113 29.01 -1.46 -5.74
C GLY A 113 28.30 -1.65 -7.08
N GLU A 114 27.83 -0.53 -7.64
CA GLU A 114 27.52 -0.36 -9.06
C GLU A 114 26.38 -1.22 -9.65
N GLU A 115 25.16 -1.15 -9.09
CA GLU A 115 23.92 -1.37 -9.87
C GLU A 115 22.97 -0.18 -9.65
N GLU A 116 22.30 0.23 -10.72
CA GLU A 116 21.73 1.56 -10.99
C GLU A 116 20.60 2.00 -10.04
N ASP A 117 20.69 3.25 -9.56
CA ASP A 117 19.73 4.31 -9.13
C ASP A 117 18.25 4.02 -8.75
N ASP A 118 17.69 2.83 -8.97
CA ASP A 118 16.28 2.50 -8.68
C ASP A 118 16.06 1.81 -7.31
N SER A 119 17.12 1.37 -6.64
CA SER A 119 17.06 0.79 -5.29
C SER A 119 16.67 1.81 -4.21
N GLU A 120 16.63 3.10 -4.53
CA GLU A 120 16.20 4.16 -3.61
C GLU A 120 14.68 4.25 -3.46
N THR A 121 13.90 3.70 -4.39
CA THR A 121 12.41 3.82 -4.36
C THR A 121 11.72 2.51 -4.01
N TYR A 122 12.34 1.36 -4.29
CA TYR A 122 11.73 0.05 -4.13
C TYR A 122 12.70 -0.98 -3.54
N GLU A 123 12.17 -1.86 -2.70
CA GLU A 123 12.88 -3.02 -2.14
C GLU A 123 12.34 -4.31 -2.78
N LEU A 124 13.22 -5.19 -3.27
CA LEU A 124 12.81 -6.48 -3.84
C LEU A 124 12.33 -7.41 -2.72
N LEU A 125 11.07 -7.83 -2.77
CA LEU A 125 10.51 -8.82 -1.84
C LEU A 125 10.81 -10.24 -2.31
N VAL A 126 10.38 -10.58 -3.53
CA VAL A 126 10.61 -11.90 -4.15
C VAL A 126 10.65 -11.75 -5.68
N SER A 127 11.50 -12.54 -6.34
CA SER A 127 11.46 -12.72 -7.80
C SER A 127 11.08 -14.14 -8.19
N PHE A 128 10.43 -14.28 -9.35
CA PHE A 128 9.93 -15.56 -9.84
C PHE A 128 9.77 -15.59 -11.35
N LEU A 129 9.78 -16.80 -11.91
CA LEU A 129 9.72 -17.04 -13.36
C LEU A 129 8.35 -17.56 -13.78
N VAL A 130 7.75 -16.93 -14.80
CA VAL A 130 6.48 -17.37 -15.42
C VAL A 130 6.66 -17.40 -16.93
N GLU A 131 6.50 -18.58 -17.55
CA GLU A 131 6.63 -18.76 -19.01
C GLU A 131 7.93 -18.17 -19.60
N GLU A 132 9.08 -18.45 -18.95
CA GLU A 132 10.42 -17.96 -19.35
C GLU A 132 10.60 -16.43 -19.21
N GLN A 133 9.63 -15.73 -18.61
CA GLN A 133 9.70 -14.31 -18.28
C GLN A 133 9.85 -14.12 -16.77
N GLU A 134 10.82 -13.32 -16.36
CA GLU A 134 11.08 -13.02 -14.95
C GLU A 134 10.21 -11.83 -14.47
N TYR A 135 9.72 -11.94 -13.25
CA TYR A 135 8.91 -10.96 -12.55
C TYR A 135 9.42 -10.78 -11.12
N GLY A 136 9.18 -9.61 -10.54
CA GLY A 136 9.48 -9.33 -9.15
C GLY A 136 8.32 -8.63 -8.46
N LEU A 137 8.09 -8.96 -7.19
CA LEU A 137 7.29 -8.16 -6.29
C LEU A 137 8.23 -7.26 -5.49
N TYR A 138 7.90 -5.98 -5.45
CA TYR A 138 8.70 -4.96 -4.78
C TYR A 138 7.85 -4.21 -3.77
N ILE A 139 8.44 -3.88 -2.62
CA ILE A 139 7.85 -3.02 -1.59
C ILE A 139 8.28 -1.58 -1.90
N PRO A 140 7.34 -0.64 -2.06
CA PRO A 140 7.68 0.78 -2.14
C PRO A 140 8.31 1.26 -0.83
N LEU A 141 9.45 1.94 -0.91
CA LEU A 141 10.11 2.53 0.27
C LEU A 141 9.38 3.79 0.74
N ASP A 142 8.68 4.48 -0.16
CA ASP A 142 7.83 5.61 0.18
C ASP A 142 6.51 5.16 0.85
N PRO A 143 6.01 5.90 1.85
CA PRO A 143 4.73 5.60 2.48
C PRO A 143 3.56 5.59 1.48
N PHE A 144 2.76 4.54 1.52
CA PHE A 144 1.59 4.41 0.66
C PHE A 144 0.34 4.99 1.33
N PHE A 145 -0.19 6.09 0.77
CA PHE A 145 -1.41 6.73 1.27
C PHE A 145 -2.63 6.43 0.41
N VAL A 146 -3.76 6.21 1.08
CA VAL A 146 -5.07 6.03 0.48
C VAL A 146 -5.99 7.15 0.93
N VAL A 147 -6.74 7.72 -0.02
CA VAL A 147 -7.79 8.71 0.28
C VAL A 147 -9.15 8.05 0.16
N ALA A 148 -9.94 8.14 1.23
CA ALA A 148 -11.31 7.67 1.23
C ALA A 148 -12.28 8.76 1.69
N ARG A 149 -13.51 8.69 1.19
CA ARG A 149 -14.62 9.49 1.68
C ARG A 149 -15.33 8.73 2.80
N MET A 150 -15.55 9.40 3.92
CA MET A 150 -16.25 8.85 5.07
C MET A 150 -17.76 9.10 4.95
N ASN A 151 -18.54 8.03 4.95
CA ASN A 151 -20.00 8.04 4.88
C ASN A 151 -20.56 7.13 5.99
N ASP A 152 -21.15 7.70 7.04
CA ASP A 152 -21.80 6.95 8.14
C ASP A 152 -20.95 5.79 8.72
N GLY A 153 -19.62 6.00 8.80
CA GLY A 153 -18.67 5.01 9.32
C GLY A 153 -18.14 4.01 8.30
N ALA A 154 -18.57 4.09 7.04
CA ALA A 154 -17.95 3.38 5.91
C ALA A 154 -16.97 4.29 5.17
N ALA A 155 -15.84 3.75 4.74
CA ALA A 155 -14.88 4.42 3.88
C ALA A 155 -15.05 3.96 2.43
N GLU A 156 -15.41 4.89 1.56
CA GLU A 156 -15.48 4.67 0.12
C GLU A 156 -14.23 5.25 -0.52
N LEU A 157 -13.52 4.44 -1.28
CA LEU A 157 -12.30 4.85 -1.94
C LEU A 157 -12.57 5.99 -2.93
N VAL A 158 -11.70 7.00 -2.91
CA VAL A 158 -11.72 8.12 -3.85
C VAL A 158 -10.73 7.83 -4.98
N GLU A 159 -11.21 7.72 -6.22
CA GLU A 159 -10.40 7.37 -7.39
C GLU A 159 -10.74 8.22 -8.62
N GLY A 160 -9.81 8.31 -9.56
CA GLY A 160 -9.98 8.99 -10.86
C GLY A 160 -10.15 10.50 -10.70
N GLU A 161 -11.03 11.11 -11.50
CA GLU A 161 -11.21 12.58 -11.53
C GLU A 161 -11.56 13.20 -10.16
N GLU A 162 -12.19 12.44 -9.27
CA GLU A 162 -12.47 12.90 -7.91
C GLU A 162 -11.19 13.00 -7.07
N PHE A 163 -10.31 12.01 -7.19
CA PHE A 163 -9.01 11.97 -6.53
C PHE A 163 -8.12 13.12 -7.02
N ASP A 164 -7.99 13.28 -8.34
CA ASP A 164 -7.17 14.34 -8.95
C ASP A 164 -7.58 15.76 -8.49
N ARG A 165 -8.86 15.95 -8.19
CA ARG A 165 -9.41 17.22 -7.70
C ARG A 165 -9.21 17.42 -6.21
N ILE A 166 -9.28 16.35 -5.42
CA ILE A 166 -9.28 16.40 -3.96
C ILE A 166 -7.87 16.31 -3.38
N GLN A 167 -6.98 15.53 -3.98
CA GLN A 167 -5.60 15.34 -3.50
C GLN A 167 -4.87 16.66 -3.23
N PRO A 168 -4.81 17.65 -4.16
CA PRO A 168 -4.08 18.90 -3.90
C PRO A 168 -4.68 19.71 -2.74
N ARG A 169 -5.96 19.54 -2.45
CA ARG A 169 -6.65 20.23 -1.35
C ARG A 169 -6.39 19.55 -0.01
N ILE A 170 -6.30 18.22 -0.01
CA ILE A 170 -5.87 17.42 1.14
C ILE A 170 -4.45 17.81 1.51
N GLU A 171 -3.52 17.81 0.54
CA GLU A 171 -2.13 18.19 0.75
C GLU A 171 -2.01 19.60 1.34
N ALA A 172 -2.70 20.58 0.76
CA ALA A 172 -2.70 21.96 1.26
C ALA A 172 -3.21 22.05 2.73
N GLU A 173 -4.28 21.34 3.07
CA GLU A 173 -4.82 21.32 4.43
C GLU A 173 -3.87 20.64 5.43
N LEU A 174 -3.16 19.60 5.01
CA LEU A 174 -2.15 18.92 5.83
C LEU A 174 -0.95 19.84 6.11
N GLU A 175 -0.43 20.49 5.07
CA GLU A 175 0.68 21.46 5.21
C GLU A 175 0.31 22.61 6.17
N GLU A 176 -0.90 23.16 6.06
CA GLU A 176 -1.36 24.23 6.95
C GLU A 176 -1.43 23.78 8.43
N ARG A 177 -1.81 22.53 8.67
CA ARG A 177 -1.85 21.94 10.02
C ARG A 177 -0.46 21.70 10.58
N GLU A 178 0.47 21.19 9.77
CA GLU A 178 1.88 21.00 10.18
C GLU A 178 2.54 22.33 10.55
N LEU A 179 2.28 23.40 9.79
CA LEU A 179 2.78 24.74 10.08
C LEU A 179 2.18 25.38 11.34
N SER A 180 1.05 24.85 11.82
CA SER A 180 0.31 25.38 12.97
C SER A 180 0.63 24.67 14.29
N ASN A 181 1.37 23.56 14.25
CA ASN A 181 1.85 22.78 15.40
C ASN A 181 3.28 23.14 15.81
#